data_AF-A0A445K2I7-F1
#
_entry.id   AF-A0A445K2I7-F1
#
_cell.length_a   1.000
_cell.length_b   1.000
_cell.length_c   1.000
_cell.angle_alpha   90.00
_cell.angle_beta   90.00
_cell.angle_gamma   90.00
#
_symmetry.space_group_name_H-M   'P 1'
#
loop_
_entity.id
_entity.type
_entity.pdbx_description
1 polymer ?
#
loop_
_entity_poly.entity_id
_entity_poly.type
_entity_poly.pdbx_seq_one_letter_code
_entity_poly.pdbx_strand_id
1 'polypeptide(L)'
;MIVRTPPPPKRPRADGDGQLVIYEDPPESSPSEHMLCTYQCRQMVKSDFIDALSKAENQARHYQSKFETLEPNFHKLESERKKFQDQFLYAQQELAAAKGREQALQDQLLMEVTQSQERLRKQIQLNTQLQVKLQNETDLRKKAESHAASAEEKATSFEGKLGHLSESIEREKKRLRDDHSQLKSDSKLSISRISAKLEQMECRANNAEREAELLKEQLKLLKDQLDECLHQKIEVEKKLSTLMFQEVASTESNVLVKHLQQELRNYESVVREARKLRSSHENVELLKEKLLEEKSHRERAESELSKLHDIQLNMKKLEDQISSWRVMITDIPGVSCFEDLPVKFAALQKEVIYSTQKEGEITARLKQMEVALDAAEIGKQNAEAEAALAKDKAEVLKSEIKRIELMLAVVTEERNKLRNVANLKNDEALDASKNANPVQEPESSLMKKDDCIKDLESTLHEQRMVNNRQLDEMKLLNEKLHGEARRVKSLERESDRLRSEISLLEAKLGHGDFSAANTKVLRMVNTLTVDNEAKQTIEALQTELQKTKEKLKAVEELKSQSGEAGKLVDSYISDKMLQLKEQIATLEKREERYKTVFADRISVFRRACCELFGYKVGNCIY
;
A
#
# COMPACT_ATOMS: atom_id res chain seq x y z
N MET A 1 -9.20 -1.16 51.02
CA MET A 1 -9.05 -0.87 52.47
C MET A 1 -7.72 -1.47 52.92
N ILE A 2 -6.94 -0.79 53.76
CA ILE A 2 -5.67 -1.31 54.29
C ILE A 2 -5.77 -1.26 55.82
N VAL A 3 -5.74 -2.43 56.46
CA VAL A 3 -5.72 -2.54 57.93
C VAL A 3 -4.27 -2.80 58.35
N ARG A 4 -3.72 -1.93 59.19
CA ARG A 4 -2.38 -2.10 59.77
C ARG A 4 -2.49 -2.85 61.10
N THR A 5 -1.68 -3.87 61.29
CA THR A 5 -1.55 -4.60 62.57
C THR A 5 -0.73 -3.79 63.59
N PRO A 6 -1.08 -3.83 64.89
CA PRO A 6 -0.30 -3.19 65.95
C PRO A 6 0.86 -4.08 66.47
N PRO A 7 1.88 -3.50 67.12
CA PRO A 7 2.99 -4.24 67.73
C PRO A 7 2.62 -4.85 69.11
N PRO A 8 3.36 -5.88 69.59
CA PRO A 8 3.08 -6.56 70.85
C PRO A 8 3.57 -5.78 72.10
N PRO A 9 2.97 -6.00 73.28
CA PRO A 9 3.37 -5.36 74.54
C PRO A 9 4.66 -5.97 75.14
N LYS A 10 5.42 -5.15 75.86
CA LYS A 10 6.58 -5.58 76.65
C LYS A 10 6.13 -6.25 77.95
N ARG A 11 6.82 -7.33 78.36
CA ARG A 11 6.65 -7.94 79.70
C ARG A 11 7.37 -7.08 80.76
N PRO A 12 6.85 -6.98 82.00
CA PRO A 12 7.60 -6.40 83.12
C PRO A 12 8.73 -7.34 83.57
N ARG A 13 9.73 -6.77 84.26
CA ARG A 13 10.67 -7.53 85.09
C ARG A 13 9.99 -7.90 86.41
N ALA A 14 10.45 -8.98 87.04
CA ALA A 14 10.14 -9.28 88.43
C ALA A 14 11.45 -9.24 89.22
N ASP A 15 11.53 -8.31 90.16
CA ASP A 15 12.51 -8.36 91.24
C ASP A 15 12.03 -9.35 92.31
N GLY A 16 12.95 -9.92 93.09
CA GLY A 16 12.62 -10.91 94.12
C GLY A 16 13.76 -11.08 95.11
N ASP A 17 13.65 -10.45 96.27
CA ASP A 17 14.65 -10.52 97.34
C ASP A 17 14.79 -11.94 97.92
N GLY A 18 16.03 -12.40 98.02
CA GLY A 18 16.43 -13.64 98.67
C GLY A 18 17.03 -13.39 100.04
N GLN A 19 16.22 -12.96 101.02
CA GLN A 19 16.71 -12.64 102.37
C GLN A 19 17.07 -13.92 103.14
N LEU A 20 18.37 -14.19 103.32
CA LEU A 20 18.84 -15.23 104.24
C LEU A 20 18.52 -14.82 105.69
N VAL A 21 17.82 -15.68 106.41
CA VAL A 21 17.68 -15.61 107.87
C VAL A 21 18.69 -16.59 108.48
N ILE A 22 19.69 -16.05 109.16
CA ILE A 22 20.60 -16.82 110.00
C ILE A 22 19.96 -16.90 111.39
N TYR A 23 19.97 -18.10 111.99
CA TYR A 23 19.50 -18.32 113.36
C TYR A 23 20.67 -18.10 114.32
N GLU A 24 20.49 -17.28 115.36
CA GLU A 24 21.51 -17.09 116.41
C GLU A 24 21.25 -18.06 117.57
N ASP A 25 22.31 -18.74 118.04
CA ASP A 25 22.27 -19.53 119.28
C ASP A 25 22.36 -18.61 120.51
N PRO A 26 21.53 -18.80 121.56
CA PRO A 26 21.57 -17.98 122.76
C PRO A 26 22.52 -18.53 123.84
N PRO A 27 23.59 -17.82 124.23
CA PRO A 27 24.44 -18.22 125.36
C PRO A 27 23.80 -17.87 126.71
N GLU A 28 23.38 -18.93 127.40
CA GLU A 28 23.20 -19.16 128.84
C GLU A 28 23.24 -17.99 129.86
N SER A 29 22.24 -17.97 130.74
CA SER A 29 22.12 -17.05 131.88
C SER A 29 23.09 -17.35 133.04
N SER A 30 23.47 -16.30 133.76
CA SER A 30 24.35 -16.29 134.95
C SER A 30 24.02 -17.34 136.03
N PRO A 31 25.02 -17.86 136.77
CA PRO A 31 24.79 -18.82 137.86
C PRO A 31 24.08 -18.16 139.06
N SER A 32 23.14 -18.91 139.66
CA SER A 32 22.51 -18.57 140.94
C SER A 32 22.99 -19.52 142.03
N GLU A 33 23.28 -18.97 143.21
CA GLU A 33 23.99 -19.68 144.28
C GLU A 33 23.08 -20.52 145.20
N HIS A 34 23.70 -21.56 145.79
CA HIS A 34 23.41 -22.04 147.15
C HIS A 34 21.94 -22.23 147.59
N MET A 35 21.26 -23.20 146.98
CA MET A 35 20.17 -23.93 147.66
C MET A 35 20.61 -25.37 147.93
N LEU A 36 20.95 -25.67 149.20
CA LEU A 36 21.42 -26.98 149.66
C LEU A 36 20.28 -28.00 149.73
N CYS A 37 19.86 -28.46 148.55
CA CYS A 37 18.81 -29.46 148.39
C CYS A 37 19.23 -30.81 149.01
N THR A 38 18.35 -31.39 149.82
CA THR A 38 18.63 -32.62 150.59
C THR A 38 18.89 -33.83 149.69
N TYR A 39 19.56 -34.85 150.23
CA TYR A 39 19.95 -36.06 149.47
C TYR A 39 18.77 -36.70 148.72
N GLN A 40 17.60 -36.76 149.35
CA GLN A 40 16.39 -37.35 148.77
C GLN A 40 15.92 -36.57 147.53
N CYS A 41 15.90 -35.24 147.59
CA CYS A 41 15.59 -34.39 146.43
C CYS A 41 16.68 -34.47 145.35
N ARG A 42 17.97 -34.58 145.72
CA ARG A 42 19.06 -34.82 144.74
C ARG A 42 18.92 -36.16 144.01
N GLN A 43 18.35 -37.19 144.65
CA GLN A 43 18.08 -38.46 143.97
C GLN A 43 16.80 -38.40 143.13
N MET A 44 15.75 -37.70 143.59
CA MET A 44 14.52 -37.50 142.81
C MET A 44 14.78 -36.69 141.53
N VAL A 45 15.46 -35.55 141.63
CA VAL A 45 15.84 -34.76 140.45
C VAL A 45 16.76 -35.55 139.50
N LYS A 46 17.59 -36.46 140.02
CA LYS A 46 18.40 -37.36 139.18
C LYS A 46 17.55 -38.42 138.48
N SER A 47 16.58 -39.06 139.16
CA SER A 47 15.68 -40.00 138.49
C SER A 47 14.85 -39.29 137.44
N ASP A 48 14.26 -38.14 137.76
CA ASP A 48 13.40 -37.38 136.86
C ASP A 48 14.17 -36.87 135.63
N PHE A 49 15.43 -36.45 135.81
CA PHE A 49 16.32 -36.05 134.72
C PHE A 49 16.80 -37.22 133.86
N ILE A 50 17.12 -38.38 134.46
CA ILE A 50 17.47 -39.61 133.71
C ILE A 50 16.25 -40.14 132.94
N ASP A 51 15.06 -40.06 133.52
CA ASP A 51 13.80 -40.39 132.87
C ASP A 51 13.48 -39.42 131.71
N ALA A 52 13.73 -38.12 131.89
CA ALA A 52 13.57 -37.12 130.84
C ALA A 52 14.56 -37.34 129.70
N LEU A 53 15.84 -37.60 130.00
CA LEU A 53 16.85 -37.97 129.02
C LEU A 53 16.50 -39.27 128.30
N SER A 54 16.05 -40.31 129.01
CA SER A 54 15.58 -41.57 128.42
C SER A 54 14.39 -41.35 127.49
N LYS A 55 13.41 -40.51 127.88
CA LYS A 55 12.28 -40.13 127.02
C LYS A 55 12.75 -39.36 125.79
N ALA A 56 13.68 -38.40 125.93
CA ALA A 56 14.23 -37.62 124.82
C ALA A 56 15.09 -38.47 123.87
N GLU A 57 15.94 -39.36 124.39
CA GLU A 57 16.78 -40.27 123.61
C GLU A 57 15.92 -41.29 122.85
N ASN A 58 14.87 -41.83 123.47
CA ASN A 58 13.92 -42.72 122.80
C ASN A 58 13.05 -41.99 121.77
N GLN A 59 12.70 -40.71 122.00
CA GLN A 59 12.10 -39.86 120.97
C GLN A 59 13.07 -39.62 119.80
N ALA A 60 14.35 -39.32 120.07
CA ALA A 60 15.37 -39.13 119.04
C ALA A 60 15.58 -40.40 118.22
N ARG A 61 15.72 -41.59 118.85
CA ARG A 61 15.76 -42.89 118.16
C ARG A 61 14.52 -43.13 117.30
N HIS A 62 13.33 -42.78 117.79
CA HIS A 62 12.08 -42.93 117.04
C HIS A 62 11.97 -41.94 115.86
N TYR A 63 12.47 -40.71 115.99
CA TYR A 63 12.55 -39.76 114.87
C TYR A 63 13.62 -40.16 113.85
N GLN A 64 14.78 -40.66 114.30
CA GLN A 64 15.82 -41.22 113.45
C GLN A 64 15.29 -42.42 112.66
N SER A 65 14.65 -43.40 113.32
CA SER A 65 14.04 -44.55 112.66
C SER A 65 12.91 -44.15 111.67
N LYS A 66 12.16 -43.08 111.98
CA LYS A 66 11.22 -42.47 111.02
C LYS A 66 11.92 -41.81 109.83
N PHE A 67 13.06 -41.16 110.03
CA PHE A 67 13.86 -40.60 108.95
C PHE A 67 14.44 -41.71 108.05
N GLU A 68 15.06 -42.73 108.66
CA GLU A 68 15.63 -43.91 107.97
C GLU A 68 14.57 -44.70 107.18
N THR A 69 13.29 -44.67 107.58
CA THR A 69 12.18 -45.26 106.82
C THR A 69 11.56 -44.31 105.77
N LEU A 70 11.76 -43.00 105.88
CA LEU A 70 11.32 -41.99 104.90
C LEU A 70 12.35 -41.72 103.80
N GLU A 71 13.64 -41.77 104.11
CA GLU A 71 14.75 -41.56 103.18
C GLU A 71 14.70 -42.44 101.91
N PRO A 72 14.51 -43.78 101.97
CA PRO A 72 14.39 -44.59 100.77
C PRO A 72 13.12 -44.29 99.95
N ASN A 73 12.04 -43.82 100.61
CA ASN A 73 10.85 -43.36 99.92
C ASN A 73 11.09 -42.03 99.19
N PHE A 74 11.86 -41.11 99.76
CA PHE A 74 12.28 -39.88 99.09
C PHE A 74 13.18 -40.17 97.89
N HIS A 75 14.17 -41.04 98.04
CA HIS A 75 15.05 -41.49 96.93
C HIS A 75 14.24 -42.15 95.80
N LYS A 76 13.25 -42.99 96.14
CA LYS A 76 12.33 -43.58 95.17
C LYS A 76 11.54 -42.50 94.42
N LEU A 77 10.91 -41.57 95.14
CA LEU A 77 10.13 -40.47 94.55
C LEU A 77 10.99 -39.56 93.66
N GLU A 78 12.24 -39.27 94.03
CA GLU A 78 13.14 -38.53 93.13
C GLU A 78 13.50 -39.35 91.88
N SER A 79 13.71 -40.67 92.00
CA SER A 79 13.94 -41.53 90.83
C SER A 79 12.73 -41.54 89.88
N GLU A 80 11.52 -41.49 90.43
CA GLU A 80 10.26 -41.41 89.67
C GLU A 80 10.09 -40.03 89.03
N ARG A 81 10.38 -38.94 89.76
CA ARG A 81 10.41 -37.57 89.22
C ARG A 81 11.36 -37.46 88.02
N LYS A 82 12.57 -38.02 88.12
CA LYS A 82 13.56 -38.04 87.02
C LYS A 82 13.03 -38.83 85.82
N LYS A 83 12.52 -40.06 86.02
CA LYS A 83 11.88 -40.86 84.94
C LYS A 83 10.75 -40.11 84.23
N PHE A 84 9.86 -39.44 84.97
CA PHE A 84 8.77 -38.66 84.35
C PHE A 84 9.29 -37.43 83.60
N GLN A 85 10.36 -36.78 84.08
CA GLN A 85 11.02 -35.68 83.39
C GLN A 85 11.67 -36.13 82.07
N ASP A 86 12.37 -37.28 82.08
CA ASP A 86 12.97 -37.87 80.89
C ASP A 86 11.91 -38.29 79.86
N GLN A 87 10.81 -38.92 80.32
CA GLN A 87 9.65 -39.27 79.48
C GLN A 87 8.98 -38.03 78.87
N PHE A 88 8.84 -36.94 79.63
CA PHE A 88 8.29 -35.69 79.13
C PHE A 88 9.18 -35.06 78.06
N LEU A 89 10.51 -35.02 78.27
CA LEU A 89 11.47 -34.51 77.29
C LEU A 89 11.46 -35.34 76.00
N TYR A 90 11.41 -36.67 76.11
CA TYR A 90 11.29 -37.56 74.95
C TYR A 90 9.98 -37.33 74.18
N ALA A 91 8.84 -37.24 74.88
CA ALA A 91 7.54 -36.94 74.26
C ALA A 91 7.51 -35.55 73.60
N GLN A 92 8.18 -34.55 74.19
CA GLN A 92 8.34 -33.22 73.62
C GLN A 92 9.20 -33.25 72.33
N GLN A 93 10.26 -34.06 72.31
CA GLN A 93 11.10 -34.26 71.13
C GLN A 93 10.34 -34.97 69.99
N GLU A 94 9.61 -36.04 70.29
CA GLU A 94 8.77 -36.71 69.28
C GLU A 94 7.63 -35.83 68.76
N LEU A 95 7.03 -35.00 69.61
CA LEU A 95 6.03 -34.01 69.18
C LEU A 95 6.64 -32.94 68.26
N ALA A 96 7.88 -32.50 68.53
CA ALA A 96 8.60 -31.58 67.65
C ALA A 96 8.96 -32.24 66.30
N ALA A 97 9.42 -33.49 66.33
CA ALA A 97 9.70 -34.27 65.12
C ALA A 97 8.43 -34.55 64.31
N ALA A 98 7.31 -34.85 64.96
CA ALA A 98 6.01 -35.02 64.32
C ALA A 98 5.55 -33.75 63.62
N LYS A 99 5.65 -32.59 64.27
CA LYS A 99 5.33 -31.29 63.65
C LYS A 99 6.27 -30.93 62.49
N GLY A 100 7.55 -31.29 62.58
CA GLY A 100 8.49 -31.14 61.46
C GLY A 100 8.12 -31.99 60.25
N ARG A 101 7.72 -33.26 60.48
CA ARG A 101 7.18 -34.16 59.44
C ARG A 101 5.88 -33.62 58.84
N GLU A 102 4.98 -33.10 59.68
CA GLU A 102 3.71 -32.50 59.25
C GLU A 102 3.93 -31.26 58.37
N GLN A 103 4.78 -30.32 58.79
CA GLN A 103 5.10 -29.12 58.02
C GLN A 103 5.71 -29.48 56.65
N ALA A 104 6.67 -30.42 56.61
CA ALA A 104 7.28 -30.85 55.35
C ALA A 104 6.25 -31.47 54.38
N LEU A 105 5.25 -32.21 54.89
CA LEU A 105 4.14 -32.73 54.08
C LEU A 105 3.18 -31.63 53.61
N GLN A 106 2.90 -30.63 54.45
CA GLN A 106 2.09 -29.46 54.06
C GLN A 106 2.79 -28.63 52.97
N ASP A 107 4.09 -28.40 53.10
CA ASP A 107 4.91 -27.67 52.13
C ASP A 107 5.02 -28.42 50.79
N GLN A 108 5.22 -29.74 50.82
CA GLN A 108 5.20 -30.59 49.63
C GLN A 108 3.84 -30.54 48.93
N LEU A 109 2.74 -30.71 49.67
CA LEU A 109 1.39 -30.68 49.11
C LEU A 109 1.07 -29.31 48.49
N LEU A 110 1.47 -28.21 49.14
CA LEU A 110 1.32 -26.86 48.60
C LEU A 110 2.12 -26.68 47.30
N MET A 111 3.33 -27.22 47.21
CA MET A 111 4.14 -27.21 45.99
C MET A 111 3.47 -28.02 44.86
N GLU A 112 2.98 -29.24 45.14
CA GLU A 112 2.30 -30.09 44.15
C GLU A 112 0.98 -29.47 43.65
N VAL A 113 0.20 -28.87 44.53
CA VAL A 113 -1.01 -28.10 44.17
C VAL A 113 -0.64 -26.88 43.31
N THR A 114 0.43 -26.17 43.64
CA THR A 114 0.87 -24.99 42.85
C THR A 114 1.35 -25.41 41.46
N GLN A 115 2.19 -26.45 41.37
CA GLN A 115 2.66 -26.97 40.08
C GLN A 115 1.53 -27.53 39.22
N SER A 116 0.55 -28.24 39.80
CA SER A 116 -0.59 -28.77 39.03
C SER A 116 -1.52 -27.65 38.53
N GLN A 117 -1.77 -26.61 39.33
CA GLN A 117 -2.47 -25.41 38.88
C GLN A 117 -1.74 -24.69 37.74
N GLU A 118 -0.41 -24.60 37.80
CA GLU A 118 0.36 -24.02 36.68
C GLU A 118 0.27 -24.84 35.40
N ARG A 119 0.39 -26.17 35.49
CA ARG A 119 0.23 -27.07 34.33
C ARG A 119 -1.15 -26.90 33.70
N LEU A 120 -2.21 -26.83 34.52
CA LEU A 120 -3.58 -26.58 34.07
C LEU A 120 -3.75 -25.20 33.42
N ARG A 121 -3.19 -24.12 34.00
CA ARG A 121 -3.20 -22.77 33.39
C ARG A 121 -2.51 -22.78 32.03
N LYS A 122 -1.35 -23.43 31.89
CA LYS A 122 -0.60 -23.58 30.64
C LYS A 122 -1.41 -24.37 29.59
N GLN A 123 -2.10 -25.44 29.98
CA GLN A 123 -3.00 -26.19 29.10
C GLN A 123 -4.23 -25.38 28.65
N ILE A 124 -4.85 -24.61 29.54
CA ILE A 124 -5.97 -23.72 29.20
C ILE A 124 -5.53 -22.65 28.19
N GLN A 125 -4.38 -22.00 28.43
CA GLN A 125 -3.80 -21.02 27.50
C GLN A 125 -3.54 -21.63 26.11
N LEU A 126 -2.97 -22.83 26.05
CA LEU A 126 -2.74 -23.55 24.78
C LEU A 126 -4.07 -23.88 24.08
N ASN A 127 -5.08 -24.36 24.80
CA ASN A 127 -6.40 -24.66 24.23
C ASN A 127 -7.07 -23.39 23.68
N THR A 128 -6.99 -22.25 24.36
CA THR A 128 -7.50 -20.97 23.83
C THR A 128 -6.76 -20.54 22.57
N GLN A 129 -5.43 -20.68 22.51
CA GLN A 129 -4.65 -20.40 21.30
C GLN A 129 -5.02 -21.33 20.13
N LEU A 130 -5.23 -22.63 20.39
CA LEU A 130 -5.68 -23.59 19.38
C LEU A 130 -7.11 -23.30 18.90
N GLN A 131 -8.00 -22.86 19.78
CA GLN A 131 -9.36 -22.45 19.43
C GLN A 131 -9.37 -21.21 18.52
N VAL A 132 -8.52 -20.22 18.79
CA VAL A 132 -8.33 -19.05 17.90
C VAL A 132 -7.77 -19.46 16.53
N LYS A 133 -6.78 -20.37 16.49
CA LYS A 133 -6.27 -20.92 15.23
C LYS A 133 -7.36 -21.65 14.44
N LEU A 134 -8.15 -22.51 15.10
CA LEU A 134 -9.25 -23.25 14.47
C LEU A 134 -10.32 -22.30 13.90
N GLN A 135 -10.65 -21.22 14.60
CA GLN A 135 -11.58 -20.20 14.10
C GLN A 135 -11.02 -19.50 12.86
N ASN A 136 -9.74 -19.09 12.88
CA ASN A 136 -9.07 -18.45 11.75
C ASN A 136 -9.05 -19.37 10.51
N GLU A 137 -8.68 -20.65 10.66
CA GLU A 137 -8.72 -21.64 9.57
C GLU A 137 -10.14 -21.84 9.05
N THR A 138 -11.15 -21.88 9.93
CA THR A 138 -12.55 -22.01 9.55
C THR A 138 -13.03 -20.80 8.71
N ASP A 139 -12.60 -19.59 9.05
CA ASP A 139 -12.98 -18.38 8.32
C ASP A 139 -12.14 -18.14 7.07
N LEU A 140 -10.90 -18.64 7.00
CA LEU A 140 -10.14 -18.75 5.75
C LEU A 140 -10.78 -19.77 4.80
N ARG A 141 -11.20 -20.92 5.30
CA ARG A 141 -11.91 -21.95 4.53
C ARG A 141 -13.22 -21.42 3.93
N LYS A 142 -14.08 -20.77 4.72
CA LYS A 142 -15.31 -20.12 4.20
C LYS A 142 -15.02 -19.12 3.08
N LYS A 143 -13.93 -18.35 3.19
CA LYS A 143 -13.51 -17.41 2.14
C LYS A 143 -13.04 -18.14 0.89
N ALA A 144 -12.27 -19.22 1.02
CA ALA A 144 -11.86 -20.04 -0.12
C ALA A 144 -13.07 -20.68 -0.82
N GLU A 145 -14.01 -21.24 -0.06
CA GLU A 145 -15.25 -21.84 -0.57
C GLU A 145 -16.14 -20.81 -1.30
N SER A 146 -16.27 -19.58 -0.78
CA SER A 146 -17.04 -18.52 -1.47
C SER A 146 -16.35 -17.98 -2.72
N HIS A 147 -15.02 -17.93 -2.75
CA HIS A 147 -14.27 -17.59 -3.96
C HIS A 147 -14.36 -18.69 -5.02
N ALA A 148 -14.35 -19.97 -4.62
CA ALA A 148 -14.52 -21.11 -5.52
C ALA A 148 -15.93 -21.09 -6.16
N ALA A 149 -16.99 -20.95 -5.36
CA ALA A 149 -18.36 -20.86 -5.87
C ALA A 149 -18.54 -19.67 -6.84
N SER A 150 -17.96 -18.50 -6.53
CA SER A 150 -18.01 -17.35 -7.44
C SER A 150 -17.12 -17.49 -8.68
N ALA A 151 -16.17 -18.44 -8.71
CA ALA A 151 -15.42 -18.79 -9.91
C ALA A 151 -16.21 -19.79 -10.78
N GLU A 152 -16.90 -20.75 -10.15
CA GLU A 152 -17.77 -21.74 -10.80
C GLU A 152 -19.00 -21.10 -11.47
N GLU A 153 -19.65 -20.13 -10.80
CA GLU A 153 -20.71 -19.30 -11.38
C GLU A 153 -20.23 -18.52 -12.61
N LYS A 154 -18.98 -18.01 -12.58
CA LYS A 154 -18.38 -17.30 -13.73
C LYS A 154 -18.04 -18.27 -14.86
N ALA A 155 -17.49 -19.45 -14.55
CA ALA A 155 -17.18 -20.48 -15.52
C ALA A 155 -18.44 -20.92 -16.28
N THR A 156 -19.50 -21.33 -15.56
CA THR A 156 -20.79 -21.72 -16.14
C THR A 156 -21.44 -20.57 -16.93
N SER A 157 -21.32 -19.32 -16.48
CA SER A 157 -21.75 -18.13 -17.24
C SER A 157 -20.97 -17.94 -18.56
N PHE A 158 -19.68 -18.25 -18.59
CA PHE A 158 -18.88 -18.19 -19.82
C PHE A 158 -19.15 -19.39 -20.75
N GLU A 159 -19.35 -20.59 -20.20
CA GLU A 159 -19.75 -21.78 -20.96
C GLU A 159 -21.10 -21.57 -21.67
N GLY A 160 -22.10 -21.01 -20.98
CA GLY A 160 -23.39 -20.66 -21.60
C GLY A 160 -23.26 -19.64 -22.74
N LYS A 161 -22.41 -18.63 -22.57
CA LYS A 161 -22.10 -17.65 -23.63
C LYS A 161 -21.38 -18.29 -24.81
N LEU A 162 -20.41 -19.18 -24.54
CA LEU A 162 -19.66 -19.92 -25.56
C LEU A 162 -20.58 -20.85 -26.36
N GLY A 163 -21.50 -21.55 -25.68
CA GLY A 163 -22.53 -22.37 -26.32
C GLY A 163 -23.41 -21.56 -27.27
N HIS A 164 -23.97 -20.44 -26.81
CA HIS A 164 -24.81 -19.57 -27.66
C HIS A 164 -24.03 -18.99 -28.86
N LEU A 165 -22.77 -18.59 -28.68
CA LEU A 165 -21.91 -18.14 -29.77
C LEU A 165 -21.62 -19.27 -30.78
N SER A 166 -21.30 -20.48 -30.29
CA SER A 166 -21.06 -21.66 -31.11
C SER A 166 -22.28 -22.03 -31.97
N GLU A 167 -23.48 -22.05 -31.36
CA GLU A 167 -24.72 -22.23 -32.11
C GLU A 167 -24.94 -21.13 -33.15
N SER A 168 -24.69 -19.87 -32.81
CA SER A 168 -24.89 -18.75 -33.74
C SER A 168 -23.94 -18.84 -34.94
N ILE A 169 -22.68 -19.21 -34.71
CA ILE A 169 -21.68 -19.45 -35.75
C ILE A 169 -22.09 -20.63 -36.64
N GLU A 170 -22.55 -21.75 -36.08
CA GLU A 170 -22.91 -22.92 -36.91
C GLU A 170 -24.23 -22.69 -37.67
N ARG A 171 -25.18 -21.91 -37.11
CA ARG A 171 -26.37 -21.38 -37.80
C ARG A 171 -25.98 -20.48 -38.98
N GLU A 172 -25.02 -19.57 -38.79
CA GLU A 172 -24.53 -18.65 -39.82
C GLU A 172 -23.75 -19.35 -40.93
N LYS A 173 -22.80 -20.19 -40.56
CA LYS A 173 -22.05 -21.08 -41.45
C LYS A 173 -22.98 -22.04 -42.22
N LYS A 174 -24.16 -22.38 -41.70
CA LYS A 174 -25.20 -23.05 -42.51
C LYS A 174 -25.74 -22.11 -43.59
N ARG A 175 -26.25 -20.92 -43.24
CA ARG A 175 -26.73 -19.91 -44.21
C ARG A 175 -25.72 -19.67 -45.33
N LEU A 176 -24.46 -19.39 -44.98
CA LEU A 176 -23.39 -19.13 -45.95
C LEU A 176 -23.07 -20.32 -46.88
N ARG A 177 -23.26 -21.56 -46.42
CA ARG A 177 -23.15 -22.78 -47.27
C ARG A 177 -24.33 -22.87 -48.23
N ASP A 178 -25.54 -22.58 -47.75
CA ASP A 178 -26.77 -22.60 -48.53
C ASP A 178 -26.72 -21.49 -49.62
N ASP A 179 -26.37 -20.25 -49.25
CA ASP A 179 -26.18 -19.09 -50.14
C ASP A 179 -25.11 -19.34 -51.22
N HIS A 180 -23.95 -19.89 -50.82
CA HIS A 180 -22.89 -20.25 -51.77
C HIS A 180 -23.35 -21.37 -52.74
N SER A 181 -24.21 -22.29 -52.29
CA SER A 181 -24.79 -23.31 -53.16
C SER A 181 -25.73 -22.70 -54.20
N GLN A 182 -26.58 -21.75 -53.78
CA GLN A 182 -27.52 -21.02 -54.64
C GLN A 182 -26.79 -20.17 -55.69
N LEU A 183 -25.80 -19.37 -55.27
CA LEU A 183 -24.96 -18.58 -56.16
C LEU A 183 -24.21 -19.46 -57.18
N LYS A 184 -23.82 -20.69 -56.78
CA LYS A 184 -23.16 -21.65 -57.67
C LYS A 184 -24.12 -22.28 -58.68
N SER A 185 -25.41 -22.46 -58.36
CA SER A 185 -26.42 -22.82 -59.37
C SER A 185 -26.76 -21.66 -60.30
N ASP A 186 -26.94 -20.44 -59.77
CA ASP A 186 -27.32 -19.28 -60.58
C ASP A 186 -26.19 -18.85 -61.53
N SER A 187 -24.94 -18.93 -61.09
CA SER A 187 -23.76 -18.76 -61.93
C SER A 187 -23.73 -19.77 -63.09
N LYS A 188 -23.95 -21.07 -62.82
CA LYS A 188 -24.06 -22.10 -63.87
C LYS A 188 -25.18 -21.80 -64.85
N LEU A 189 -26.38 -21.45 -64.37
CA LEU A 189 -27.53 -21.12 -65.21
C LEU A 189 -27.27 -19.87 -66.07
N SER A 190 -26.57 -18.88 -65.52
CA SER A 190 -26.14 -17.67 -66.24
C SER A 190 -25.13 -18.02 -67.35
N ILE A 191 -24.10 -18.82 -67.04
CA ILE A 191 -23.11 -19.31 -68.01
C ILE A 191 -23.81 -20.06 -69.14
N SER A 192 -24.66 -21.06 -68.85
CA SER A 192 -25.40 -21.80 -69.88
C SER A 192 -26.28 -20.90 -70.76
N ARG A 193 -26.90 -19.87 -70.17
CA ARG A 193 -27.71 -18.88 -70.90
C ARG A 193 -26.85 -17.97 -71.79
N ILE A 194 -25.63 -17.66 -71.39
CA ILE A 194 -24.67 -16.88 -72.19
C ILE A 194 -24.12 -17.74 -73.33
N SER A 195 -23.72 -18.98 -73.08
CA SER A 195 -23.27 -19.93 -74.11
C SER A 195 -24.33 -20.13 -75.20
N ALA A 196 -25.57 -20.45 -74.83
CA ALA A 196 -26.66 -20.64 -75.80
C ALA A 196 -26.99 -19.36 -76.61
N LYS A 197 -26.78 -18.16 -76.04
CA LYS A 197 -26.87 -16.90 -76.79
C LYS A 197 -25.70 -16.70 -77.74
N LEU A 198 -24.49 -17.09 -77.33
CA LEU A 198 -23.28 -16.97 -78.14
C LEU A 198 -23.36 -17.91 -79.35
N GLU A 199 -23.71 -19.18 -79.14
CA GLU A 199 -24.01 -20.17 -80.20
C GLU A 199 -25.08 -19.66 -81.18
N GLN A 200 -26.17 -19.06 -80.68
CA GLN A 200 -27.20 -18.46 -81.54
C GLN A 200 -26.66 -17.28 -82.38
N MET A 201 -25.80 -16.44 -81.82
CA MET A 201 -25.22 -15.30 -82.53
C MET A 201 -24.15 -15.73 -83.54
N GLU A 202 -23.35 -16.76 -83.21
CA GLU A 202 -22.38 -17.39 -84.11
C GLU A 202 -23.08 -18.03 -85.32
N CYS A 203 -24.15 -18.81 -85.09
CA CYS A 203 -24.98 -19.35 -86.18
C CYS A 203 -25.58 -18.27 -87.08
N ARG A 204 -25.96 -17.10 -86.52
CA ARG A 204 -26.44 -15.94 -87.31
C ARG A 204 -25.32 -15.29 -88.12
N ALA A 205 -24.13 -15.10 -87.52
CA ALA A 205 -22.97 -14.54 -88.20
C ALA A 205 -22.56 -15.43 -89.38
N ASN A 206 -22.41 -16.74 -89.15
CA ASN A 206 -22.03 -17.71 -90.18
C ASN A 206 -23.07 -17.82 -91.31
N ASN A 207 -24.35 -17.53 -91.05
CA ASN A 207 -25.37 -17.44 -92.09
C ASN A 207 -25.28 -16.13 -92.88
N ALA A 208 -25.14 -14.99 -92.21
CA ALA A 208 -24.99 -13.69 -92.86
C ALA A 208 -23.71 -13.58 -93.70
N GLU A 209 -22.63 -14.26 -93.28
CA GLU A 209 -21.40 -14.40 -94.05
C GLU A 209 -21.64 -15.15 -95.36
N ARG A 210 -22.28 -16.34 -95.31
CA ARG A 210 -22.64 -17.11 -96.51
C ARG A 210 -23.63 -16.38 -97.43
N GLU A 211 -24.56 -15.59 -96.87
CA GLU A 211 -25.44 -14.71 -97.66
C GLU A 211 -24.65 -13.58 -98.34
N ALA A 212 -23.67 -12.98 -97.65
CA ALA A 212 -22.80 -11.95 -98.22
C ALA A 212 -21.85 -12.50 -99.30
N GLU A 213 -21.35 -13.73 -99.15
CA GLU A 213 -20.60 -14.44 -100.20
C GLU A 213 -21.46 -14.66 -101.45
N LEU A 214 -22.68 -15.19 -101.29
CA LEU A 214 -23.61 -15.40 -102.41
C LEU A 214 -23.96 -14.08 -103.13
N LEU A 215 -24.23 -13.00 -102.38
CA LEU A 215 -24.51 -11.68 -102.95
C LEU A 215 -23.28 -11.08 -103.68
N LYS A 216 -22.07 -11.38 -103.20
CA LYS A 216 -20.80 -10.96 -103.83
C LYS A 216 -20.55 -11.72 -105.14
N GLU A 217 -20.91 -13.00 -105.23
CA GLU A 217 -20.90 -13.76 -106.49
C GLU A 217 -21.93 -13.22 -107.49
N GLN A 218 -23.16 -12.94 -107.04
CA GLN A 218 -24.21 -12.34 -107.88
C GLN A 218 -23.81 -10.94 -108.40
N LEU A 219 -23.23 -10.09 -107.54
CA LEU A 219 -22.72 -8.77 -107.94
C LEU A 219 -21.61 -8.87 -108.98
N LYS A 220 -20.74 -9.89 -108.89
CA LYS A 220 -19.71 -10.12 -109.90
C LYS A 220 -20.34 -10.48 -111.25
N LEU A 221 -21.26 -11.45 -111.28
CA LEU A 221 -21.96 -11.85 -112.50
C LEU A 221 -22.72 -10.68 -113.16
N LEU A 222 -23.42 -9.86 -112.38
CA LEU A 222 -24.11 -8.67 -112.87
C LEU A 222 -23.15 -7.59 -113.39
N LYS A 223 -21.96 -7.46 -112.79
CA LYS A 223 -20.93 -6.55 -113.29
C LYS A 223 -20.37 -7.03 -114.64
N ASP A 224 -20.03 -8.31 -114.74
CA ASP A 224 -19.51 -8.91 -115.97
C ASP A 224 -20.51 -8.72 -117.13
N GLN A 225 -21.82 -8.85 -116.87
CA GLN A 225 -22.91 -8.54 -117.81
C GLN A 225 -23.03 -7.03 -118.14
N LEU A 226 -22.84 -6.14 -117.17
CA LEU A 226 -22.92 -4.70 -117.39
C LEU A 226 -21.76 -4.19 -118.27
N ASP A 227 -20.54 -4.70 -118.04
CA ASP A 227 -19.37 -4.34 -118.83
C ASP A 227 -19.54 -4.78 -120.30
N GLU A 228 -20.19 -5.92 -120.57
CA GLU A 228 -20.59 -6.36 -121.91
C GLU A 228 -21.68 -5.46 -122.55
N CYS A 229 -22.73 -5.11 -121.81
CA CYS A 229 -23.79 -4.17 -122.25
C CYS A 229 -23.23 -2.77 -122.58
N LEU A 230 -22.27 -2.27 -121.81
CA LEU A 230 -21.63 -0.98 -122.06
C LEU A 230 -20.81 -1.00 -123.36
N HIS A 231 -20.18 -2.13 -123.68
CA HIS A 231 -19.46 -2.31 -124.95
C HIS A 231 -20.40 -2.14 -126.16
N GLN A 232 -21.58 -2.76 -126.09
CA GLN A 232 -22.62 -2.65 -127.13
C GLN A 232 -23.15 -1.22 -127.27
N LYS A 233 -23.41 -0.53 -126.14
CA LYS A 233 -23.90 0.87 -126.14
C LYS A 233 -22.96 1.84 -126.86
N ILE A 234 -21.65 1.73 -126.60
CA ILE A 234 -20.60 2.59 -127.20
C ILE A 234 -20.52 2.41 -128.72
N GLU A 235 -20.93 1.25 -129.25
CA GLU A 235 -21.03 1.01 -130.69
C GLU A 235 -22.24 1.73 -131.33
N VAL A 236 -23.33 1.94 -130.58
CA VAL A 236 -24.56 2.58 -131.06
C VAL A 236 -24.46 4.11 -131.02
N GLU A 237 -23.92 4.70 -129.94
CA GLU A 237 -23.85 6.17 -129.82
C GLU A 237 -23.00 6.84 -130.90
N LYS A 238 -21.98 6.14 -131.42
CA LYS A 238 -21.18 6.56 -132.59
C LYS A 238 -22.00 6.76 -133.87
N LYS A 239 -23.23 6.23 -133.95
CA LYS A 239 -24.09 6.24 -135.14
C LYS A 239 -25.11 7.40 -135.16
N LEU A 240 -25.21 8.20 -134.09
CA LEU A 240 -26.31 9.16 -133.89
C LEU A 240 -25.94 10.65 -134.01
N SER A 241 -24.67 11.05 -133.84
CA SER A 241 -24.25 12.44 -133.61
C SER A 241 -24.19 13.36 -134.85
N THR A 242 -25.13 13.27 -135.80
CA THR A 242 -24.91 13.76 -137.19
C THR A 242 -25.90 14.84 -137.70
N LEU A 243 -26.87 15.37 -136.92
CA LEU A 243 -28.01 16.14 -137.49
C LEU A 243 -28.56 17.37 -136.66
N MET A 244 -28.50 18.60 -137.25
CA MET A 244 -29.47 19.77 -137.22
C MET A 244 -29.52 20.85 -136.06
N PHE A 245 -30.01 22.10 -136.35
CA PHE A 245 -29.98 23.34 -135.47
C PHE A 245 -30.87 24.61 -135.90
N GLN A 246 -31.22 25.55 -134.95
CA GLN A 246 -31.46 27.07 -135.04
C GLN A 246 -32.82 27.74 -135.59
N GLU A 247 -33.28 29.04 -135.44
CA GLU A 247 -33.58 30.06 -134.31
C GLU A 247 -34.26 31.44 -134.80
N VAL A 248 -34.63 32.43 -133.91
CA VAL A 248 -34.75 33.97 -134.04
C VAL A 248 -36.14 34.77 -134.00
N ALA A 249 -36.17 36.09 -133.60
CA ALA A 249 -37.33 36.99 -133.24
C ALA A 249 -37.16 38.57 -133.47
N SER A 250 -38.05 39.47 -132.94
CA SER A 250 -38.09 41.00 -133.04
C SER A 250 -39.17 41.68 -132.08
N THR A 251 -39.48 43.00 -131.84
CA THR A 251 -38.92 44.42 -131.88
C THR A 251 -39.87 45.47 -131.12
N GLU A 252 -39.57 46.80 -130.97
CA GLU A 252 -40.33 47.81 -130.12
C GLU A 252 -40.37 49.32 -130.63
N SER A 253 -41.34 50.16 -130.19
CA SER A 253 -41.25 51.66 -130.16
C SER A 253 -42.32 52.34 -129.26
N ASN A 254 -41.99 52.65 -127.99
CA ASN A 254 -42.97 53.18 -127.01
C ASN A 254 -42.28 53.99 -125.87
N VAL A 255 -41.42 54.96 -126.20
CA VAL A 255 -40.31 55.36 -125.30
C VAL A 255 -40.53 56.67 -124.51
N LEU A 256 -40.82 57.79 -125.18
CA LEU A 256 -40.59 59.13 -124.58
C LEU A 256 -41.52 59.47 -123.40
N VAL A 257 -42.83 59.19 -123.51
CA VAL A 257 -43.81 59.49 -122.45
C VAL A 257 -43.53 58.67 -121.17
N LYS A 258 -42.90 57.49 -121.30
CA LYS A 258 -42.46 56.70 -120.13
C LYS A 258 -41.43 57.46 -119.30
N HIS A 259 -40.62 58.35 -119.89
CA HIS A 259 -39.44 58.96 -119.27
C HIS A 259 -39.76 60.04 -118.22
N LEU A 260 -40.57 61.06 -118.54
CA LEU A 260 -40.94 62.10 -117.55
C LEU A 260 -41.81 61.53 -116.42
N GLN A 261 -42.65 60.53 -116.71
CA GLN A 261 -43.32 59.78 -115.65
C GLN A 261 -42.34 58.98 -114.77
N GLN A 262 -41.16 58.63 -115.29
CA GLN A 262 -40.15 57.89 -114.54
C GLN A 262 -39.46 58.77 -113.49
N GLU A 263 -39.16 60.05 -113.79
CA GLU A 263 -38.49 60.93 -112.83
C GLU A 263 -39.32 61.16 -111.56
N LEU A 264 -40.63 61.39 -111.69
CA LEU A 264 -41.53 61.47 -110.52
C LEU A 264 -41.58 60.15 -109.73
N ARG A 265 -41.68 59.00 -110.43
CA ARG A 265 -41.60 57.67 -109.79
C ARG A 265 -40.25 57.44 -109.08
N ASN A 266 -39.15 58.02 -109.58
CA ASN A 266 -37.82 57.94 -108.99
C ASN A 266 -37.71 58.80 -107.71
N TYR A 267 -38.22 60.04 -107.70
CA TYR A 267 -38.20 60.86 -106.48
C TYR A 267 -39.06 60.24 -105.36
N GLU A 268 -40.24 59.72 -105.70
CA GLU A 268 -41.03 58.95 -104.73
C GLU A 268 -40.30 57.69 -104.25
N SER A 269 -39.55 56.99 -105.12
CA SER A 269 -38.80 55.81 -104.69
C SER A 269 -37.67 56.18 -103.74
N VAL A 270 -36.94 57.28 -103.98
CA VAL A 270 -35.92 57.79 -103.05
C VAL A 270 -36.53 58.14 -101.68
N VAL A 271 -37.71 58.78 -101.63
CA VAL A 271 -38.40 59.05 -100.35
C VAL A 271 -38.87 57.76 -99.66
N ARG A 272 -39.32 56.75 -100.43
CA ARG A 272 -39.67 55.43 -99.89
C ARG A 272 -38.45 54.67 -99.36
N GLU A 273 -37.32 54.69 -100.05
CA GLU A 273 -36.06 54.10 -99.57
C GLU A 273 -35.51 54.84 -98.35
N ALA A 274 -35.57 56.18 -98.28
CA ALA A 274 -35.16 56.93 -97.10
C ALA A 274 -35.99 56.58 -95.85
N ARG A 275 -37.30 56.34 -96.01
CA ARG A 275 -38.17 55.86 -94.91
C ARG A 275 -37.81 54.43 -94.49
N LYS A 276 -37.63 53.51 -95.45
CA LYS A 276 -37.15 52.14 -95.16
C LYS A 276 -35.81 52.17 -94.42
N LEU A 277 -34.86 52.98 -94.88
CA LEU A 277 -33.52 53.08 -94.30
C LEU A 277 -33.55 53.61 -92.87
N ARG A 278 -34.43 54.59 -92.57
CA ARG A 278 -34.69 55.04 -91.19
C ARG A 278 -35.26 53.90 -90.33
N SER A 279 -36.32 53.24 -90.76
CA SER A 279 -36.88 52.10 -90.00
C SER A 279 -35.91 50.93 -89.83
N SER A 280 -35.01 50.74 -90.81
CA SER A 280 -33.93 49.75 -90.73
C SER A 280 -32.89 50.14 -89.68
N HIS A 281 -32.49 51.42 -89.63
CA HIS A 281 -31.58 51.92 -88.60
C HIS A 281 -32.19 51.82 -87.19
N GLU A 282 -33.46 52.21 -87.03
CA GLU A 282 -34.20 52.07 -85.75
C GLU A 282 -34.25 50.60 -85.29
N ASN A 283 -34.53 49.65 -86.20
CA ASN A 283 -34.46 48.22 -85.92
C ASN A 283 -33.02 47.73 -85.61
N VAL A 284 -32.00 48.28 -86.25
CA VAL A 284 -30.58 47.93 -86.01
C VAL A 284 -30.10 48.39 -84.64
N GLU A 285 -30.50 49.59 -84.17
CA GLU A 285 -30.16 50.01 -82.81
C GLU A 285 -30.85 49.15 -81.75
N LEU A 286 -32.13 48.82 -81.93
CA LEU A 286 -32.85 47.87 -81.06
C LEU A 286 -32.21 46.47 -81.02
N LEU A 287 -31.64 46.01 -82.15
CA LEU A 287 -30.90 44.75 -82.20
C LEU A 287 -29.53 44.83 -81.51
N LYS A 288 -28.86 45.99 -81.53
CA LYS A 288 -27.62 46.20 -80.74
C LYS A 288 -27.91 46.22 -79.24
N GLU A 289 -28.98 46.87 -78.81
CA GLU A 289 -29.40 46.93 -77.41
C GLU A 289 -29.64 45.51 -76.86
N LYS A 290 -30.49 44.72 -77.54
CA LYS A 290 -30.73 43.31 -77.19
C LYS A 290 -29.46 42.45 -77.22
N LEU A 291 -28.53 42.70 -78.14
CA LEU A 291 -27.25 42.00 -78.20
C LEU A 291 -26.34 42.34 -77.00
N LEU A 292 -26.45 43.54 -76.43
CA LEU A 292 -25.74 43.93 -75.21
C LEU A 292 -26.42 43.33 -73.96
N GLU A 293 -27.75 43.32 -73.91
CA GLU A 293 -28.51 42.63 -72.86
C GLU A 293 -28.13 41.15 -72.79
N GLU A 294 -28.22 40.42 -73.90
CA GLU A 294 -27.88 38.99 -73.99
C GLU A 294 -26.41 38.71 -73.63
N LYS A 295 -25.47 39.58 -74.02
CA LYS A 295 -24.07 39.48 -73.57
C LYS A 295 -23.96 39.57 -72.04
N SER A 296 -24.66 40.52 -71.41
CA SER A 296 -24.68 40.65 -69.95
C SER A 296 -25.34 39.45 -69.26
N HIS A 297 -26.32 38.80 -69.90
CA HIS A 297 -26.95 37.58 -69.40
C HIS A 297 -26.00 36.37 -69.49
N ARG A 298 -25.31 36.22 -70.63
CA ARG A 298 -24.26 35.22 -70.83
C ARG A 298 -23.11 35.38 -69.84
N GLU A 299 -22.60 36.60 -69.64
CA GLU A 299 -21.48 36.88 -68.72
C GLU A 299 -21.84 36.59 -67.26
N ARG A 300 -23.08 36.90 -66.85
CA ARG A 300 -23.61 36.48 -65.55
C ARG A 300 -23.65 34.95 -65.44
N ALA A 301 -24.20 34.25 -66.44
CA ALA A 301 -24.27 32.79 -66.44
C ALA A 301 -22.89 32.11 -66.41
N GLU A 302 -21.91 32.62 -67.16
CA GLU A 302 -20.51 32.15 -67.15
C GLU A 302 -19.85 32.38 -65.77
N SER A 303 -20.17 33.48 -65.09
CA SER A 303 -19.69 33.74 -63.73
C SER A 303 -20.31 32.80 -62.69
N GLU A 304 -21.61 32.45 -62.82
CA GLU A 304 -22.25 31.47 -61.93
C GLU A 304 -21.77 30.04 -62.20
N LEU A 305 -21.56 29.65 -63.47
CA LEU A 305 -20.96 28.36 -63.83
C LEU A 305 -19.55 28.21 -63.24
N SER A 306 -18.76 29.29 -63.21
CA SER A 306 -17.43 29.30 -62.62
C SER A 306 -17.49 29.03 -61.10
N LYS A 307 -18.38 29.73 -60.38
CA LYS A 307 -18.62 29.47 -58.94
C LYS A 307 -19.13 28.05 -58.67
N LEU A 308 -19.97 27.51 -59.55
CA LEU A 308 -20.49 26.15 -59.46
C LEU A 308 -19.34 25.12 -59.58
N HIS A 309 -18.36 25.37 -60.45
CA HIS A 309 -17.16 24.55 -60.56
C HIS A 309 -16.29 24.61 -59.28
N ASP A 310 -16.09 25.80 -58.70
CA ASP A 310 -15.38 25.95 -57.42
C ASP A 310 -16.10 25.18 -56.28
N ILE A 311 -17.44 25.21 -56.26
CA ILE A 311 -18.25 24.46 -55.28
C ILE A 311 -18.09 22.95 -55.50
N GLN A 312 -18.10 22.46 -56.75
CA GLN A 312 -17.85 21.04 -57.07
C GLN A 312 -16.45 20.58 -56.62
N LEU A 313 -15.43 21.41 -56.82
CA LEU A 313 -14.05 21.11 -56.44
C LEU A 313 -13.90 21.03 -54.91
N ASN A 314 -14.55 21.94 -54.18
CA ASN A 314 -14.62 21.89 -52.72
C ASN A 314 -15.44 20.70 -52.19
N MET A 315 -16.56 20.36 -52.84
CA MET A 315 -17.37 19.18 -52.50
C MET A 315 -16.54 17.89 -52.64
N LYS A 316 -15.83 17.72 -53.76
CA LYS A 316 -14.96 16.55 -53.97
C LYS A 316 -13.86 16.46 -52.91
N LYS A 317 -13.23 17.59 -52.55
CA LYS A 317 -12.21 17.64 -51.48
C LYS A 317 -12.76 17.17 -50.13
N LEU A 318 -14.01 17.48 -49.80
CA LEU A 318 -14.68 16.98 -48.58
C LEU A 318 -15.01 15.49 -48.69
N GLU A 319 -15.42 15.00 -49.86
CA GLU A 319 -15.69 13.58 -50.12
C GLU A 319 -14.41 12.71 -50.04
N ASP A 320 -13.28 13.22 -50.57
CA ASP A 320 -11.95 12.62 -50.42
C ASP A 320 -11.53 12.55 -48.94
N GLN A 321 -11.81 13.60 -48.15
CA GLN A 321 -11.53 13.63 -46.71
C GLN A 321 -12.41 12.64 -45.92
N ILE A 322 -13.72 12.58 -46.20
CA ILE A 322 -14.64 11.60 -45.58
C ILE A 322 -14.22 10.18 -45.93
N SER A 323 -13.75 9.94 -47.16
CA SER A 323 -13.25 8.63 -47.60
C SER A 323 -11.97 8.23 -46.85
N SER A 324 -11.03 9.17 -46.69
CA SER A 324 -9.82 8.98 -45.87
C SER A 324 -10.15 8.62 -44.41
N TRP A 325 -11.10 9.33 -43.79
CA TRP A 325 -11.53 9.05 -42.42
C TRP A 325 -12.25 7.70 -42.28
N ARG A 326 -13.02 7.29 -43.30
CA ARG A 326 -13.68 5.98 -43.33
C ARG A 326 -12.67 4.82 -43.35
N VAL A 327 -11.59 4.95 -44.12
CA VAL A 327 -10.50 3.95 -44.16
C VAL A 327 -9.79 3.87 -42.80
N MET A 328 -9.45 5.01 -42.20
CA MET A 328 -8.82 5.07 -40.87
C MET A 328 -9.66 4.37 -39.79
N ILE A 329 -10.99 4.40 -39.90
CA ILE A 329 -11.88 3.69 -38.96
C ILE A 329 -11.86 2.17 -39.19
N THR A 330 -11.80 1.69 -40.44
CA THR A 330 -11.72 0.25 -40.72
C THR A 330 -10.43 -0.41 -40.23
N ASP A 331 -9.38 0.37 -39.97
CA ASP A 331 -8.12 -0.11 -39.35
C ASP A 331 -8.26 -0.35 -37.83
N ILE A 332 -9.33 0.13 -37.17
CA ILE A 332 -9.51 0.05 -35.71
C ILE A 332 -10.27 -1.24 -35.33
N PRO A 333 -9.66 -2.21 -34.63
CA PRO A 333 -10.28 -3.52 -34.41
C PRO A 333 -11.58 -3.45 -33.58
N GLY A 334 -12.70 -3.82 -34.21
CA GLY A 334 -14.03 -3.81 -33.58
C GLY A 334 -14.72 -2.44 -33.57
N VAL A 335 -14.38 -1.55 -34.51
CA VAL A 335 -15.12 -0.33 -34.83
C VAL A 335 -15.56 -0.45 -36.29
N SER A 336 -16.86 -0.36 -36.56
CA SER A 336 -17.46 -0.52 -37.90
C SER A 336 -18.05 0.77 -38.46
N CYS A 337 -18.45 1.70 -37.59
CA CYS A 337 -18.90 3.04 -37.93
C CYS A 337 -18.37 4.09 -36.94
N PHE A 338 -18.67 5.37 -37.16
CA PHE A 338 -18.22 6.47 -36.31
C PHE A 338 -18.82 6.39 -34.89
N GLU A 339 -20.01 5.83 -34.77
CA GLU A 339 -20.78 5.66 -33.53
C GLU A 339 -20.19 4.59 -32.60
N ASP A 340 -19.47 3.60 -33.15
CA ASP A 340 -18.73 2.60 -32.37
C ASP A 340 -17.51 3.20 -31.66
N LEU A 341 -16.93 4.28 -32.21
CA LEU A 341 -15.64 4.81 -31.76
C LEU A 341 -15.70 5.35 -30.30
N PRO A 342 -16.70 6.16 -29.87
CA PRO A 342 -16.86 6.52 -28.47
C PRO A 342 -17.07 5.32 -27.53
N VAL A 343 -17.77 4.28 -28.01
CA VAL A 343 -18.00 3.05 -27.22
C VAL A 343 -16.70 2.29 -27.02
N LYS A 344 -15.87 2.17 -28.07
CA LYS A 344 -14.52 1.59 -28.01
C LYS A 344 -13.61 2.37 -27.06
N PHE A 345 -13.60 3.70 -27.13
CA PHE A 345 -12.85 4.55 -26.20
C PHE A 345 -13.31 4.39 -24.75
N ALA A 346 -14.62 4.36 -24.49
CA ALA A 346 -15.16 4.16 -23.14
C ALA A 346 -14.87 2.74 -22.59
N ALA A 347 -14.81 1.72 -23.46
CA ALA A 347 -14.38 0.37 -23.08
C ALA A 347 -12.89 0.33 -22.71
N LEU A 348 -12.02 0.90 -23.55
CA LEU A 348 -10.57 0.99 -23.29
C LEU A 348 -10.27 1.82 -22.03
N GLN A 349 -10.98 2.93 -21.78
CA GLN A 349 -10.84 3.70 -20.54
C GLN A 349 -11.20 2.86 -19.30
N LYS A 350 -12.26 2.06 -19.35
CA LYS A 350 -12.63 1.15 -18.25
C LYS A 350 -11.58 0.04 -18.05
N GLU A 351 -11.04 -0.50 -19.14
CA GLU A 351 -9.99 -1.53 -19.12
C GLU A 351 -8.68 -1.00 -18.52
N VAL A 352 -8.28 0.22 -18.88
CA VAL A 352 -7.13 0.92 -18.28
C VAL A 352 -7.37 1.17 -16.79
N ILE A 353 -8.52 1.73 -16.40
CA ILE A 353 -8.86 1.99 -14.99
C ILE A 353 -8.83 0.70 -14.16
N TYR A 354 -9.44 -0.38 -14.67
CA TYR A 354 -9.43 -1.69 -14.01
C TYR A 354 -8.02 -2.26 -13.88
N SER A 355 -7.19 -2.14 -14.93
CA SER A 355 -5.81 -2.60 -14.92
C SER A 355 -4.96 -1.83 -13.91
N THR A 356 -5.02 -0.50 -13.91
CA THR A 356 -4.31 0.36 -12.94
C THR A 356 -4.77 0.12 -11.50
N GLN A 357 -6.07 -0.13 -11.25
CA GLN A 357 -6.53 -0.54 -9.92
C GLN A 357 -5.88 -1.87 -9.49
N LYS A 358 -5.86 -2.86 -10.39
CA LYS A 358 -5.33 -4.20 -10.13
C LYS A 358 -3.82 -4.20 -9.93
N GLU A 359 -3.08 -3.38 -10.68
CA GLU A 359 -1.67 -3.10 -10.45
C GLU A 359 -1.44 -2.46 -9.06
N GLY A 360 -2.31 -1.53 -8.66
CA GLY A 360 -2.30 -0.95 -7.32
C GLY A 360 -2.52 -1.98 -6.21
N GLU A 361 -3.50 -2.87 -6.36
CA GLU A 361 -3.77 -3.98 -5.42
C GLU A 361 -2.59 -4.96 -5.34
N ILE A 362 -1.99 -5.33 -6.48
CA ILE A 362 -0.80 -6.20 -6.54
C ILE A 362 0.40 -5.51 -5.87
N THR A 363 0.62 -4.23 -6.15
CA THR A 363 1.71 -3.44 -5.55
C THR A 363 1.55 -3.30 -4.03
N ALA A 364 0.32 -3.14 -3.54
CA ALA A 364 0.03 -3.09 -2.11
C ALA A 364 0.31 -4.44 -1.42
N ARG A 365 -0.10 -5.56 -2.04
CA ARG A 365 0.20 -6.91 -1.54
C ARG A 365 1.70 -7.21 -1.55
N LEU A 366 2.41 -6.79 -2.61
CA LEU A 366 3.86 -6.95 -2.72
C LEU A 366 4.58 -6.24 -1.57
N LYS A 367 4.23 -4.97 -1.29
CA LYS A 367 4.77 -4.23 -0.13
C LYS A 367 4.44 -4.85 1.21
N GLN A 368 3.26 -5.44 1.36
CA GLN A 368 2.91 -6.17 2.58
C GLN A 368 3.78 -7.42 2.77
N MET A 369 4.16 -8.10 1.68
CA MET A 369 5.09 -9.23 1.71
C MET A 369 6.54 -8.78 1.97
N GLU A 370 6.99 -7.64 1.41
CA GLU A 370 8.29 -7.03 1.72
C GLU A 370 8.42 -6.72 3.22
N VAL A 371 7.45 -6.00 3.80
CA VAL A 371 7.45 -5.68 5.24
C VAL A 371 7.37 -6.94 6.13
N ALA A 372 6.67 -7.98 5.68
CA ALA A 372 6.64 -9.26 6.39
C ALA A 372 7.98 -10.02 6.31
N LEU A 373 8.71 -9.90 5.20
CA LEU A 373 10.05 -10.46 5.02
C LEU A 373 11.08 -9.73 5.90
N ASP A 374 11.08 -8.39 5.88
CA ASP A 374 11.94 -7.56 6.75
C ASP A 374 11.74 -7.90 8.23
N ALA A 375 10.48 -8.02 8.67
CA ALA A 375 10.14 -8.39 10.03
C ALA A 375 10.60 -9.82 10.40
N ALA A 376 10.54 -10.76 9.44
CA ALA A 376 11.03 -12.13 9.64
C ALA A 376 12.57 -12.20 9.68
N GLU A 377 13.27 -11.41 8.87
CA GLU A 377 14.74 -11.32 8.87
C GLU A 377 15.27 -10.67 10.16
N ILE A 378 14.62 -9.59 10.63
CA ILE A 378 14.91 -9.01 11.96
C ILE A 378 14.63 -10.03 13.07
N GLY A 379 13.52 -10.76 12.99
CA GLY A 379 13.18 -11.83 13.94
C GLY A 379 14.24 -12.95 13.99
N LYS A 380 14.75 -13.36 12.83
CA LYS A 380 15.84 -14.31 12.69
C LYS A 380 17.14 -13.77 13.33
N GLN A 381 17.55 -12.56 12.99
CA GLN A 381 18.78 -11.95 13.53
C GLN A 381 18.75 -11.85 15.06
N ASN A 382 17.60 -11.49 15.64
CA ASN A 382 17.40 -11.48 17.09
C ASN A 382 17.54 -12.88 17.70
N ALA A 383 16.92 -13.90 17.10
CA ALA A 383 17.02 -15.29 17.55
C ALA A 383 18.45 -15.86 17.43
N GLU A 384 19.18 -15.50 16.38
CA GLU A 384 20.60 -15.86 16.20
C GLU A 384 21.49 -15.19 17.26
N ALA A 385 21.24 -13.92 17.59
CA ALA A 385 21.93 -13.21 18.67
C ALA A 385 21.62 -13.78 20.07
N GLU A 386 20.36 -14.11 20.37
CA GLU A 386 19.97 -14.78 21.62
C GLU A 386 20.62 -16.18 21.73
N ALA A 387 20.66 -16.95 20.64
CA ALA A 387 21.29 -18.26 20.61
C ALA A 387 22.81 -18.20 20.82
N ALA A 388 23.50 -17.21 20.23
CA ALA A 388 24.92 -16.96 20.48
C ALA A 388 25.17 -16.60 21.96
N LEU A 389 24.40 -15.66 22.50
CA LEU A 389 24.51 -15.22 23.90
C LEU A 389 24.19 -16.36 24.90
N ALA A 390 23.29 -17.27 24.54
CA ALA A 390 23.01 -18.48 25.32
C ALA A 390 24.16 -19.50 25.25
N LYS A 391 24.80 -19.66 24.08
CA LYS A 391 25.99 -20.51 23.90
C LYS A 391 27.17 -20.01 24.73
N ASP A 392 27.45 -18.70 24.70
CA ASP A 392 28.54 -18.09 25.47
C ASP A 392 28.34 -18.30 26.98
N LYS A 393 27.11 -18.10 27.48
CA LYS A 393 26.75 -18.42 28.87
C LYS A 393 26.96 -19.90 29.20
N ALA A 394 26.61 -20.81 28.30
CA ALA A 394 26.82 -22.24 28.49
C ALA A 394 28.32 -22.62 28.54
N GLU A 395 29.16 -21.95 27.75
CA GLU A 395 30.62 -22.15 27.77
C GLU A 395 31.27 -21.61 29.06
N VAL A 396 30.80 -20.46 29.57
CA VAL A 396 31.21 -19.92 30.89
C VAL A 396 30.79 -20.84 32.03
N LEU A 397 29.55 -21.34 32.04
CA LEU A 397 29.11 -22.31 33.06
C LEU A 397 29.91 -23.63 32.97
N LYS A 398 30.29 -24.06 31.76
CA LYS A 398 31.09 -25.27 31.54
C LYS A 398 32.55 -25.13 31.98
N SER A 399 33.15 -23.94 31.91
CA SER A 399 34.48 -23.71 32.49
C SER A 399 34.43 -23.60 34.02
N GLU A 400 33.38 -22.99 34.57
CA GLU A 400 33.16 -22.93 36.02
C GLU A 400 32.91 -24.31 36.64
N ILE A 401 32.11 -25.18 36.00
CA ILE A 401 31.93 -26.58 36.42
C ILE A 401 33.29 -27.30 36.50
N LYS A 402 34.14 -27.17 35.47
CA LYS A 402 35.50 -27.78 35.48
C LYS A 402 36.38 -27.23 36.62
N ARG A 403 36.27 -25.94 36.94
CA ARG A 403 36.98 -25.32 38.07
C ARG A 403 36.52 -25.92 39.39
N ILE A 404 35.22 -26.13 39.55
CA ILE A 404 34.63 -26.78 40.73
C ILE A 404 35.04 -28.26 40.81
N GLU A 405 35.00 -29.01 39.72
CA GLU A 405 35.46 -30.41 39.64
C GLU A 405 36.92 -30.56 40.10
N LEU A 406 37.81 -29.66 39.67
CA LEU A 406 39.23 -29.64 40.08
C LEU A 406 39.39 -29.34 41.58
N MET A 407 38.67 -28.35 42.13
CA MET A 407 38.68 -28.08 43.58
C MET A 407 38.15 -29.28 44.38
N LEU A 408 37.09 -29.92 43.91
CA LEU A 408 36.47 -31.09 44.55
C LEU A 408 37.42 -32.29 44.52
N ALA A 409 38.19 -32.48 43.45
CA ALA A 409 39.25 -33.49 43.38
C ALA A 409 40.34 -33.25 44.44
N VAL A 410 40.85 -32.02 44.58
CA VAL A 410 41.86 -31.66 45.60
C VAL A 410 41.33 -31.91 47.01
N VAL A 411 40.13 -31.41 47.35
CA VAL A 411 39.49 -31.64 48.67
C VAL A 411 39.24 -33.13 48.92
N THR A 412 38.92 -33.91 47.88
CA THR A 412 38.77 -35.37 47.98
C THR A 412 40.11 -36.07 48.24
N GLU A 413 41.20 -35.58 47.65
CA GLU A 413 42.56 -36.08 47.89
C GLU A 413 43.03 -35.74 49.30
N GLU A 414 42.82 -34.51 49.78
CA GLU A 414 43.11 -34.11 51.17
C GLU A 414 42.31 -34.94 52.18
N ARG A 415 41.00 -35.11 51.95
CA ARG A 415 40.14 -36.01 52.75
C ARG A 415 40.68 -37.43 52.77
N ASN A 416 41.21 -37.94 51.64
CA ASN A 416 41.81 -39.27 51.58
C ASN A 416 43.14 -39.33 52.33
N LYS A 417 44.01 -38.31 52.23
CA LYS A 417 45.24 -38.18 53.03
C LYS A 417 44.93 -38.17 54.53
N LEU A 418 43.97 -37.35 54.96
CA LEU A 418 43.51 -37.27 56.35
C LEU A 418 42.88 -38.59 56.83
N ARG A 419 42.11 -39.29 55.98
CA ARG A 419 41.59 -40.63 56.28
C ARG A 419 42.71 -41.65 56.43
N ASN A 420 43.74 -41.61 55.58
CA ASN A 420 44.88 -42.52 55.68
C ASN A 420 45.71 -42.24 56.95
N VAL A 421 45.88 -40.96 57.33
CA VAL A 421 46.49 -40.58 58.63
C VAL A 421 45.64 -41.05 59.81
N ALA A 422 44.31 -40.96 59.72
CA ALA A 422 43.41 -41.49 60.76
C ALA A 422 43.47 -43.03 60.86
N ASN A 423 43.60 -43.73 59.73
CA ASN A 423 43.76 -45.19 59.70
C ASN A 423 45.12 -45.62 60.28
N LEU A 424 46.22 -44.92 59.95
CA LEU A 424 47.53 -45.16 60.56
C LEU A 424 47.51 -44.95 62.07
N LYS A 425 46.75 -43.96 62.57
CA LYS A 425 46.52 -43.74 64.00
C LYS A 425 45.67 -44.82 64.69
N ASN A 426 45.15 -45.81 63.98
CA ASN A 426 44.41 -46.94 64.57
C ASN A 426 45.26 -48.21 64.74
N ASP A 427 46.41 -48.34 64.06
CA ASP A 427 47.29 -49.52 64.15
C ASP A 427 48.52 -49.31 65.07
N GLU A 428 48.96 -48.08 65.34
CA GLU A 428 50.03 -47.78 66.32
C GLU A 428 49.48 -47.18 67.62
N ALA A 429 48.73 -48.00 68.35
CA ALA A 429 48.26 -47.70 69.70
C ALA A 429 49.20 -48.27 70.79
N LEU A 430 50.53 -48.03 70.72
CA LEU A 430 51.43 -48.16 71.88
C LEU A 430 52.82 -47.51 71.72
N ASP A 431 53.13 -46.66 72.70
CA ASP A 431 54.44 -46.29 73.27
C ASP A 431 55.35 -45.23 72.59
N ALA A 432 56.09 -44.53 73.47
CA ALA A 432 57.13 -43.52 73.27
C ALA A 432 56.75 -42.21 72.52
N SER A 433 57.39 -41.07 72.77
CA SER A 433 58.02 -40.54 74.01
C SER A 433 58.25 -39.04 73.83
N LYS A 434 58.18 -38.27 74.93
CA LYS A 434 58.76 -36.92 75.15
C LYS A 434 59.26 -36.15 73.91
N ASN A 435 58.45 -35.20 73.43
CA ASN A 435 58.79 -33.76 73.31
C ASN A 435 57.87 -33.05 72.29
N ALA A 436 56.67 -32.68 72.73
CA ALA A 436 55.86 -31.66 72.07
C ALA A 436 55.75 -30.44 73.00
N ASN A 437 56.12 -29.26 72.49
CA ASN A 437 55.99 -28.02 73.24
C ASN A 437 54.49 -27.66 73.30
N PRO A 438 53.82 -27.62 74.47
CA PRO A 438 52.36 -27.73 74.58
C PRO A 438 51.57 -26.50 74.07
N VAL A 439 52.28 -25.52 73.49
CA VAL A 439 51.73 -24.29 72.90
C VAL A 439 51.68 -24.36 71.37
N GLN A 440 52.56 -25.16 70.74
CA GLN A 440 52.84 -25.01 69.31
C GLN A 440 51.80 -25.65 68.37
N GLU A 441 51.15 -26.75 68.79
CA GLU A 441 49.97 -27.28 68.09
C GLU A 441 48.78 -26.30 68.14
N PRO A 442 48.33 -25.81 69.32
CA PRO A 442 47.25 -24.83 69.36
C PRO A 442 47.61 -23.51 68.67
N GLU A 443 48.85 -23.02 68.75
CA GLU A 443 49.33 -21.86 67.95
C GLU A 443 49.16 -22.09 66.44
N SER A 444 49.57 -23.26 65.92
CA SER A 444 49.40 -23.57 64.49
C SER A 444 47.93 -23.71 64.05
N SER A 445 47.06 -24.14 64.97
CA SER A 445 45.61 -24.27 64.76
C SER A 445 44.90 -22.92 64.85
N LEU A 446 45.40 -22.02 65.71
CA LEU A 446 44.95 -20.63 65.81
C LEU A 446 45.40 -19.82 64.59
N MET A 447 46.67 -19.87 64.17
CA MET A 447 47.12 -19.21 62.93
C MET A 447 46.26 -19.60 61.71
N LYS A 448 46.00 -20.90 61.51
CA LYS A 448 45.13 -21.37 60.41
C LYS A 448 43.68 -20.87 60.52
N LYS A 449 43.18 -20.61 61.73
CA LYS A 449 41.86 -19.99 61.93
C LYS A 449 41.91 -18.48 61.71
N ASP A 450 42.95 -17.80 62.19
CA ASP A 450 43.13 -16.36 62.00
C ASP A 450 43.33 -16.01 60.53
N ASP A 451 44.06 -16.83 59.76
CA ASP A 451 44.21 -16.67 58.31
C ASP A 451 42.88 -16.94 57.57
N CYS A 452 42.15 -17.99 57.95
CA CYS A 452 40.81 -18.24 57.44
C CYS A 452 39.81 -17.11 57.78
N ILE A 453 39.94 -16.49 58.97
CA ILE A 453 39.17 -15.32 59.38
C ILE A 453 39.53 -14.11 58.51
N LYS A 454 40.82 -13.84 58.25
CA LYS A 454 41.26 -12.76 57.35
C LYS A 454 40.73 -12.95 55.93
N ASP A 455 40.76 -14.17 55.40
CA ASP A 455 40.23 -14.47 54.05
C ASP A 455 38.71 -14.24 53.98
N LEU A 456 37.98 -14.64 55.02
CA LEU A 456 36.54 -14.39 55.13
C LEU A 456 36.22 -12.90 55.32
N GLU A 457 36.99 -12.17 56.13
CA GLU A 457 36.86 -10.72 56.32
C GLU A 457 37.18 -9.95 55.03
N SER A 458 38.20 -10.37 54.28
CA SER A 458 38.56 -9.82 52.97
C SER A 458 37.43 -10.05 51.97
N THR A 459 36.95 -11.30 51.83
CA THR A 459 35.82 -11.66 50.95
C THR A 459 34.56 -10.85 51.31
N LEU A 460 34.27 -10.69 52.60
CA LEU A 460 33.12 -9.91 53.08
C LEU A 460 33.31 -8.40 52.85
N HIS A 461 34.54 -7.88 52.91
CA HIS A 461 34.86 -6.50 52.53
C HIS A 461 34.68 -6.28 51.02
N GLU A 462 35.19 -7.16 50.17
CA GLU A 462 34.97 -7.09 48.72
C GLU A 462 33.48 -7.15 48.37
N GLN A 463 32.73 -8.06 48.99
CA GLN A 463 31.29 -8.16 48.77
C GLN A 463 30.50 -6.93 49.26
N ARG A 464 30.93 -6.29 50.37
CA ARG A 464 30.41 -4.97 50.77
C ARG A 464 30.70 -3.90 49.72
N MET A 465 31.91 -3.89 49.14
CA MET A 465 32.27 -2.93 48.09
C MET A 465 31.50 -3.14 46.78
N VAL A 466 31.22 -4.39 46.40
CA VAL A 466 30.33 -4.71 45.27
C VAL A 466 28.89 -4.27 45.56
N ASN A 467 28.35 -4.61 46.73
CA ASN A 467 26.99 -4.21 47.14
C ASN A 467 26.84 -2.68 47.17
N ASN A 468 27.84 -1.94 47.64
CA ASN A 468 27.84 -0.47 47.63
C ASN A 468 27.80 0.08 46.20
N ARG A 469 28.64 -0.43 45.29
CA ARG A 469 28.63 -0.04 43.87
C ARG A 469 27.27 -0.30 43.21
N GLN A 470 26.68 -1.48 43.44
CA GLN A 470 25.35 -1.84 42.94
C GLN A 470 24.25 -0.93 43.53
N LEU A 471 24.36 -0.57 44.80
CA LEU A 471 23.41 0.32 45.47
C LEU A 471 23.49 1.77 44.93
N ASP A 472 24.68 2.26 44.59
CA ASP A 472 24.87 3.56 43.96
C ASP A 472 24.48 3.57 42.47
N GLU A 473 24.72 2.47 41.74
CA GLU A 473 24.18 2.29 40.39
C GLU A 473 22.64 2.25 40.39
N MET A 474 22.04 1.55 41.35
CA MET A 474 20.59 1.53 41.54
C MET A 474 20.02 2.91 41.91
N LYS A 475 20.72 3.74 42.69
CA LYS A 475 20.34 5.16 42.88
C LYS A 475 20.33 5.90 41.55
N LEU A 476 21.43 5.83 40.79
CA LEU A 476 21.58 6.55 39.52
C LEU A 476 20.55 6.12 38.47
N LEU A 477 20.24 4.82 38.39
CA LEU A 477 19.18 4.30 37.51
C LEU A 477 17.79 4.76 37.97
N ASN A 478 17.53 4.80 39.28
CA ASN A 478 16.27 5.29 39.83
C ASN A 478 16.10 6.81 39.62
N GLU A 479 17.17 7.60 39.74
CA GLU A 479 17.18 9.04 39.43
C GLU A 479 16.91 9.30 37.94
N LYS A 480 17.54 8.53 37.04
CA LYS A 480 17.24 8.56 35.60
C LYS A 480 15.78 8.21 35.33
N LEU A 481 15.25 7.16 35.96
CA LEU A 481 13.84 6.78 35.85
C LEU A 481 12.89 7.88 36.37
N HIS A 482 13.25 8.59 37.44
CA HIS A 482 12.50 9.75 37.93
C HIS A 482 12.66 11.00 37.04
N GLY A 483 13.75 11.12 36.29
CA GLY A 483 13.90 12.09 35.19
C GLY A 483 12.93 11.78 34.05
N GLU A 484 12.97 10.56 33.54
CA GLU A 484 12.13 10.10 32.43
C GLU A 484 10.63 10.12 32.79
N ALA A 485 10.24 9.70 34.00
CA ALA A 485 8.86 9.79 34.47
C ALA A 485 8.36 11.25 34.59
N ARG A 486 9.25 12.23 34.80
CA ARG A 486 8.91 13.66 34.72
C ARG A 486 8.82 14.15 33.28
N ARG A 487 9.71 13.67 32.39
CA ARG A 487 9.70 13.98 30.94
C ARG A 487 8.42 13.48 30.27
N VAL A 488 8.04 12.23 30.53
CA VAL A 488 6.77 11.64 30.07
C VAL A 488 5.58 12.47 30.55
N LYS A 489 5.50 12.80 31.85
CA LYS A 489 4.44 13.68 32.38
C LYS A 489 4.45 15.10 31.83
N SER A 490 5.55 15.58 31.25
CA SER A 490 5.57 16.84 30.52
C SER A 490 4.93 16.69 29.14
N LEU A 491 5.32 15.64 28.41
CA LEU A 491 4.80 15.31 27.07
C LEU A 491 3.32 14.89 27.10
N GLU A 492 2.84 14.24 28.15
CA GLU A 492 1.41 13.96 28.37
C GLU A 492 0.60 15.26 28.41
N ARG A 493 1.04 16.24 29.21
CA ARG A 493 0.38 17.56 29.30
C ARG A 493 0.49 18.38 28.01
N GLU A 494 1.55 18.17 27.23
CA GLU A 494 1.71 18.79 25.92
C GLU A 494 0.77 18.15 24.88
N SER A 495 0.65 16.81 24.88
CA SER A 495 -0.38 16.07 24.14
C SER A 495 -1.78 16.55 24.49
N ASP A 496 -2.11 16.72 25.78
CA ASP A 496 -3.45 17.18 26.19
C ASP A 496 -3.72 18.63 25.79
N ARG A 497 -2.70 19.50 25.81
CA ARG A 497 -2.79 20.86 25.25
C ARG A 497 -3.03 20.83 23.74
N LEU A 498 -2.26 20.05 23.01
CA LEU A 498 -2.39 19.92 21.55
C LEU A 498 -3.74 19.30 21.16
N ARG A 499 -4.24 18.31 21.90
CA ARG A 499 -5.61 17.78 21.74
C ARG A 499 -6.67 18.85 21.99
N SER A 500 -6.51 19.66 23.04
CA SER A 500 -7.41 20.78 23.33
C SER A 500 -7.38 21.86 22.24
N GLU A 501 -6.20 22.15 21.69
CA GLU A 501 -6.02 23.09 20.58
C GLU A 501 -6.61 22.54 19.27
N ILE A 502 -6.41 21.26 18.97
CA ILE A 502 -7.05 20.56 17.85
C ILE A 502 -8.58 20.64 18.00
N SER A 503 -9.16 20.27 19.14
CA SER A 503 -10.60 20.36 19.35
C SER A 503 -11.14 21.81 19.27
N LEU A 504 -10.35 22.80 19.68
CA LEU A 504 -10.70 24.22 19.52
C LEU A 504 -10.63 24.68 18.05
N LEU A 505 -9.70 24.16 17.26
CA LEU A 505 -9.57 24.43 15.83
C LEU A 505 -10.65 23.70 15.04
N GLU A 506 -10.96 22.45 15.38
CA GLU A 506 -12.08 21.66 14.82
C GLU A 506 -13.42 22.34 15.10
N ALA A 507 -13.66 22.86 16.31
CA ALA A 507 -14.85 23.64 16.62
C ALA A 507 -14.96 24.92 15.78
N LYS A 508 -13.85 25.66 15.59
CA LYS A 508 -13.81 26.85 14.72
C LYS A 508 -14.03 26.52 13.24
N LEU A 509 -13.48 25.39 12.77
CA LEU A 509 -13.73 24.88 11.42
C LEU A 509 -15.20 24.47 11.23
N GLY A 510 -15.82 23.86 12.24
CA GLY A 510 -17.24 23.48 12.24
C GLY A 510 -18.21 24.66 12.32
N HIS A 511 -17.80 25.79 12.91
CA HIS A 511 -18.61 27.01 12.98
C HIS A 511 -18.33 28.03 11.86
N GLY A 512 -17.21 27.88 11.13
CA GLY A 512 -16.87 28.74 9.99
C GLY A 512 -16.23 30.07 10.35
N ASP A 513 -15.66 30.21 11.55
CA ASP A 513 -14.99 31.42 12.06
C ASP A 513 -13.62 31.66 11.39
N PHE A 514 -13.63 31.86 10.08
CA PHE A 514 -12.45 32.09 9.27
C PHE A 514 -12.00 33.56 9.31
N SER A 515 -10.98 33.86 10.12
CA SER A 515 -10.29 35.15 10.03
C SER A 515 -9.52 35.24 8.72
N ALA A 516 -10.03 36.02 7.77
CA ALA A 516 -9.45 36.19 6.43
C ALA A 516 -8.00 36.73 6.43
N ALA A 517 -7.54 37.32 7.54
CA ALA A 517 -6.15 37.75 7.72
C ALA A 517 -5.18 36.58 7.99
N ASN A 518 -5.64 35.56 8.73
CA ASN A 518 -4.78 34.45 9.18
C ASN A 518 -5.03 33.15 8.42
N THR A 519 -6.23 32.92 7.88
CA THR A 519 -6.61 31.64 7.26
C THR A 519 -6.72 31.75 5.75
N LYS A 520 -5.63 31.44 5.03
CA LYS A 520 -5.65 31.28 3.56
C LYS A 520 -6.32 29.96 3.16
N VAL A 521 -7.64 29.91 3.30
CA VAL A 521 -8.45 28.78 2.82
C VAL A 521 -8.36 28.71 1.30
N LEU A 522 -7.70 27.67 0.78
CA LEU A 522 -7.70 27.32 -0.64
C LEU A 522 -9.10 26.84 -1.04
N ARG A 523 -10.00 27.79 -1.32
CA ARG A 523 -11.21 27.50 -2.07
C ARG A 523 -10.78 27.10 -3.48
N MET A 524 -11.06 25.86 -3.88
CA MET A 524 -11.18 25.52 -5.30
C MET A 524 -12.43 26.21 -5.86
N VAL A 525 -12.32 27.52 -6.06
CA VAL A 525 -13.17 28.22 -7.02
C VAL A 525 -12.81 27.62 -8.38
N ASN A 526 -13.82 27.17 -9.14
CA ASN A 526 -13.60 26.71 -10.51
C ASN A 526 -12.79 27.77 -11.28
N THR A 527 -11.77 27.34 -12.03
CA THR A 527 -10.82 28.24 -12.70
C THR A 527 -11.45 29.20 -13.70
N LEU A 528 -12.73 29.02 -14.03
CA LEU A 528 -13.60 29.86 -14.86
C LEU A 528 -13.38 31.38 -14.77
N THR A 529 -12.97 31.95 -13.63
CA THR A 529 -12.62 33.38 -13.54
C THR A 529 -11.23 33.68 -14.11
N VAL A 530 -10.21 32.88 -13.77
CA VAL A 530 -8.86 32.98 -14.33
C VAL A 530 -8.85 32.57 -15.81
N ASP A 531 -9.66 31.56 -16.18
CA ASP A 531 -9.89 31.18 -17.57
C ASP A 531 -10.63 32.29 -18.36
N ASN A 532 -11.51 33.07 -17.72
CA ASN A 532 -12.10 34.26 -18.34
C ASN A 532 -11.09 35.39 -18.51
N GLU A 533 -10.29 35.71 -17.48
CA GLU A 533 -9.23 36.72 -17.58
C GLU A 533 -8.19 36.34 -18.64
N ALA A 534 -7.80 35.07 -18.70
CA ALA A 534 -6.93 34.54 -19.74
C ALA A 534 -7.58 34.60 -21.13
N LYS A 535 -8.85 34.19 -21.28
CA LYS A 535 -9.59 34.28 -22.57
C LYS A 535 -9.75 35.73 -23.02
N GLN A 536 -10.17 36.64 -22.15
CA GLN A 536 -10.30 38.07 -22.47
C GLN A 536 -8.93 38.68 -22.84
N THR A 537 -7.84 38.26 -22.20
CA THR A 537 -6.48 38.67 -22.57
C THR A 537 -6.08 38.10 -23.94
N ILE A 538 -6.45 36.84 -24.24
CA ILE A 538 -6.20 36.21 -25.54
C ILE A 538 -7.04 36.87 -26.64
N GLU A 539 -8.31 37.19 -26.41
CA GLU A 539 -9.18 37.91 -27.35
C GLU A 539 -8.71 39.36 -27.57
N ALA A 540 -8.24 40.04 -26.53
CA ALA A 540 -7.60 41.35 -26.64
C ALA A 540 -6.31 41.27 -27.49
N LEU A 541 -5.45 40.28 -27.25
CA LEU A 541 -4.24 40.06 -28.04
C LEU A 541 -4.56 39.65 -29.49
N GLN A 542 -5.59 38.84 -29.72
CA GLN A 542 -6.05 38.46 -31.07
C GLN A 542 -6.62 39.65 -31.84
N THR A 543 -7.40 40.51 -31.18
CA THR A 543 -7.94 41.73 -31.81
C THR A 543 -6.85 42.78 -32.05
N GLU A 544 -5.86 42.93 -31.18
CA GLU A 544 -4.66 43.73 -31.45
C GLU A 544 -3.80 43.14 -32.59
N LEU A 545 -3.66 41.82 -32.67
CA LEU A 545 -2.93 41.12 -33.73
C LEU A 545 -3.64 41.29 -35.09
N GLN A 546 -4.98 41.22 -35.11
CA GLN A 546 -5.77 41.50 -36.30
C GLN A 546 -5.67 42.98 -36.72
N LYS A 547 -5.79 43.90 -35.77
CA LYS A 547 -5.67 45.36 -35.99
C LYS A 547 -4.25 45.79 -36.41
N THR A 548 -3.22 45.03 -36.04
CA THR A 548 -1.84 45.23 -36.52
C THR A 548 -1.60 44.59 -37.89
N LYS A 549 -2.22 43.45 -38.23
CA LYS A 549 -2.26 42.93 -39.60
C LYS A 549 -2.97 43.89 -40.58
N GLU A 550 -4.07 44.50 -40.16
CA GLU A 550 -4.80 45.50 -40.96
C GLU A 550 -3.95 46.76 -41.19
N LYS A 551 -3.25 47.24 -40.14
CA LYS A 551 -2.25 48.32 -40.29
C LYS A 551 -1.07 47.91 -41.18
N LEU A 552 -0.61 46.66 -41.11
CA LEU A 552 0.48 46.15 -41.95
C LEU A 552 0.05 46.15 -43.42
N LYS A 553 -1.15 45.65 -43.74
CA LYS A 553 -1.73 45.75 -45.09
C LYS A 553 -1.83 47.19 -45.58
N ALA A 554 -2.35 48.11 -44.76
CA ALA A 554 -2.40 49.53 -45.14
C ALA A 554 -1.00 50.12 -45.40
N VAL A 555 0.04 49.67 -44.68
CA VAL A 555 1.45 50.05 -44.94
C VAL A 555 1.99 49.39 -46.21
N GLU A 556 1.63 48.15 -46.52
CA GLU A 556 1.99 47.47 -47.78
C GLU A 556 1.32 48.14 -49.00
N GLU A 557 0.04 48.51 -48.88
CA GLU A 557 -0.73 49.25 -49.89
C GLU A 557 -0.13 50.66 -50.13
N LEU A 558 0.33 51.34 -49.08
CA LEU A 558 1.10 52.59 -49.19
C LEU A 558 2.51 52.37 -49.77
N LYS A 559 3.15 51.23 -49.50
CA LYS A 559 4.46 50.86 -50.05
C LYS A 559 4.40 50.65 -51.58
N SER A 560 3.26 50.24 -52.12
CA SER A 560 2.99 50.27 -53.57
C SER A 560 2.78 51.65 -54.19
N GLN A 561 2.73 52.74 -53.40
CA GLN A 561 2.46 54.11 -53.89
C GLN A 561 3.62 55.11 -53.71
N SER A 562 4.66 54.81 -52.91
CA SER A 562 5.82 55.70 -52.74
C SER A 562 7.14 54.95 -52.57
N GLY A 563 8.00 55.02 -53.58
CA GLY A 563 9.24 54.24 -53.65
C GLY A 563 10.38 54.70 -52.73
N GLU A 564 10.33 55.92 -52.20
CA GLU A 564 11.45 56.51 -51.43
C GLU A 564 11.29 56.37 -49.91
N ALA A 565 10.04 56.35 -49.41
CA ALA A 565 9.75 56.12 -47.99
C ALA A 565 10.09 54.68 -47.53
N GLY A 566 10.03 53.71 -48.45
CA GLY A 566 10.14 52.28 -48.14
C GLY A 566 11.41 51.87 -47.38
N LYS A 567 12.57 52.49 -47.68
CA LYS A 567 13.84 52.13 -47.01
C LYS A 567 13.89 52.50 -45.53
N LEU A 568 13.26 53.62 -45.15
CA LEU A 568 13.23 54.10 -43.76
C LEU A 568 12.14 53.39 -42.94
N VAL A 569 11.06 52.96 -43.61
CA VAL A 569 10.06 52.05 -43.05
C VAL A 569 10.65 50.66 -42.80
N ASP A 570 11.41 50.10 -43.74
CA ASP A 570 11.99 48.77 -43.60
C ASP A 570 13.06 48.68 -42.50
N SER A 571 13.86 49.73 -42.27
CA SER A 571 14.76 49.76 -41.10
C SER A 571 13.98 49.85 -39.78
N TYR A 572 12.96 50.71 -39.70
CA TYR A 572 12.10 50.83 -38.51
C TYR A 572 11.36 49.52 -38.20
N ILE A 573 10.88 48.80 -39.22
CA ILE A 573 10.28 47.47 -39.07
C ILE A 573 11.32 46.45 -38.60
N SER A 574 12.54 46.48 -39.14
CA SER A 574 13.62 45.57 -38.73
C SER A 574 14.01 45.76 -37.26
N ASP A 575 14.23 46.99 -36.80
CA ASP A 575 14.57 47.29 -35.40
C ASP A 575 13.44 46.88 -34.45
N LYS A 576 12.18 47.12 -34.86
CA LYS A 576 11.01 46.77 -34.04
C LYS A 576 10.74 45.27 -34.02
N MET A 577 11.03 44.56 -35.10
CA MET A 577 11.05 43.09 -35.13
C MET A 577 12.15 42.53 -34.22
N LEU A 578 13.31 43.19 -34.15
CA LEU A 578 14.41 42.78 -33.27
C LEU A 578 14.03 42.99 -31.79
N GLN A 579 13.43 44.12 -31.43
CA GLN A 579 12.83 44.35 -30.11
C GLN A 579 11.76 43.30 -29.76
N LEU A 580 10.87 42.95 -30.70
CA LEU A 580 9.85 41.93 -30.46
C LEU A 580 10.46 40.54 -30.26
N LYS A 581 11.54 40.18 -30.98
CA LYS A 581 12.28 38.93 -30.74
C LYS A 581 12.95 38.91 -29.36
N GLU A 582 13.48 40.02 -28.88
CA GLU A 582 14.05 40.12 -27.54
C GLU A 582 12.96 40.08 -26.43
N GLN A 583 11.79 40.66 -26.68
CA GLN A 583 10.61 40.52 -25.80
C GLN A 583 10.10 39.07 -25.76
N ILE A 584 10.03 38.38 -26.90
CA ILE A 584 9.70 36.94 -26.96
C ILE A 584 10.74 36.13 -26.16
N ALA A 585 12.03 36.30 -26.43
CA ALA A 585 13.10 35.57 -25.72
C ALA A 585 13.15 35.85 -24.20
N THR A 586 12.68 37.01 -23.74
CA THR A 586 12.57 37.32 -22.31
C THR A 586 11.27 36.80 -21.68
N LEU A 587 10.19 36.69 -22.45
CA LEU A 587 8.95 36.02 -22.06
C LEU A 587 9.11 34.49 -21.99
N GLU A 588 9.75 33.85 -22.98
CA GLU A 588 10.12 32.42 -22.97
C GLU A 588 10.97 32.09 -21.73
N LYS A 589 12.02 32.89 -21.46
CA LYS A 589 12.81 32.79 -20.23
C LYS A 589 12.02 33.06 -18.95
N ARG A 590 10.84 33.69 -19.01
CA ARG A 590 9.95 33.89 -17.85
C ARG A 590 8.99 32.72 -17.69
N GLU A 591 8.45 32.19 -18.78
CA GLU A 591 7.63 30.97 -18.83
C GLU A 591 8.41 29.77 -18.28
N GLU A 592 9.66 29.57 -18.69
CA GLU A 592 10.48 28.44 -18.23
C GLU A 592 10.84 28.56 -16.72
N ARG A 593 10.99 29.80 -16.23
CA ARG A 593 11.08 30.09 -14.79
C ARG A 593 9.76 29.86 -14.05
N TYR A 594 8.61 30.03 -14.70
CA TYR A 594 7.33 29.63 -14.11
C TYR A 594 7.15 28.11 -14.10
N LYS A 595 7.47 27.37 -15.17
CA LYS A 595 7.41 25.90 -15.21
C LYS A 595 8.24 25.26 -14.10
N THR A 596 9.49 25.69 -13.96
CA THR A 596 10.40 25.21 -12.90
C THR A 596 9.88 25.51 -11.49
N VAL A 597 9.44 26.75 -11.22
CA VAL A 597 8.81 27.09 -9.93
C VAL A 597 7.52 26.30 -9.68
N PHE A 598 6.72 26.04 -10.70
CA PHE A 598 5.48 25.26 -10.58
C PHE A 598 5.78 23.77 -10.30
N ALA A 599 6.79 23.19 -10.95
CA ALA A 599 7.26 21.84 -10.69
C ALA A 599 7.76 21.67 -9.24
N ASP A 600 8.56 22.62 -8.73
CA ASP A 600 8.99 22.62 -7.32
C ASP A 600 7.81 22.71 -6.35
N ARG A 601 6.85 23.60 -6.62
CA ARG A 601 5.65 23.75 -5.77
C ARG A 601 4.75 22.51 -5.80
N ILE A 602 4.61 21.86 -6.95
CA ILE A 602 3.93 20.56 -7.09
C ILE A 602 4.69 19.47 -6.32
N SER A 603 6.03 19.44 -6.39
CA SER A 603 6.87 18.48 -5.65
C SER A 603 6.68 18.60 -4.13
N VAL A 604 6.68 19.83 -3.61
CA VAL A 604 6.39 20.12 -2.19
C VAL A 604 4.95 19.74 -1.82
N PHE A 605 3.96 20.10 -2.64
CA PHE A 605 2.56 19.74 -2.41
C PHE A 605 2.36 18.21 -2.37
N ARG A 606 2.91 17.47 -3.33
CA ARG A 606 2.84 16.00 -3.36
C ARG A 606 3.50 15.38 -2.15
N ARG A 607 4.62 15.93 -1.66
CA ARG A 607 5.27 15.48 -0.41
C ARG A 607 4.34 15.67 0.79
N ALA A 608 3.77 16.86 0.97
CA ALA A 608 2.79 17.12 2.01
C ALA A 608 1.56 16.19 1.92
N CYS A 609 1.07 15.86 0.71
CA CYS A 609 0.00 14.88 0.54
C CYS A 609 0.43 13.44 0.92
N CYS A 610 1.69 13.05 0.65
CA CYS A 610 2.21 11.75 1.11
C CYS A 610 2.27 11.70 2.65
N GLU A 611 2.68 12.79 3.28
CA GLU A 611 2.81 12.91 4.75
C GLU A 611 1.44 12.97 5.45
N LEU A 612 0.44 13.64 4.84
CA LEU A 612 -0.92 13.76 5.39
C LEU A 612 -1.81 12.54 5.13
N PHE A 613 -1.68 11.87 3.98
CA PHE A 613 -2.64 10.84 3.53
C PHE A 613 -2.00 9.47 3.24
N GLY A 614 -0.68 9.33 3.33
CA GLY A 614 0.03 8.05 3.21
C GLY A 614 0.23 7.51 1.80
N TYR A 615 -0.26 8.18 0.75
CA TYR A 615 -0.12 7.75 -0.64
C TYR A 615 0.46 8.84 -1.57
N LYS A 616 1.21 8.39 -2.59
CA LYS A 616 1.77 9.28 -3.62
C LYS A 616 0.69 9.70 -4.61
N VAL A 617 0.38 10.99 -4.63
CA VAL A 617 -0.45 11.61 -5.68
C VAL A 617 0.31 11.57 -7.00
N GLY A 618 -0.27 10.90 -8.00
CA GLY A 618 0.31 10.73 -9.34
C GLY A 618 0.33 12.03 -10.16
N ASN A 619 0.77 11.93 -11.42
CA ASN A 619 0.70 13.04 -12.36
C ASN A 619 -0.75 13.30 -12.78
N CYS A 620 -1.39 14.30 -12.17
CA CYS A 620 -2.45 15.04 -12.86
C CYS A 620 -1.78 15.78 -14.03
N ILE A 621 -1.94 15.25 -15.23
CA ILE A 621 -1.57 15.94 -16.48
C ILE A 621 -2.72 16.91 -16.81
N TYR A 622 -2.38 18.16 -17.05
CA TYR A 622 -3.19 19.18 -17.69
C TYR A 622 -2.49 19.59 -18.99
#